data_AF-A0A1I4XWI1-F1
#
_entry.id   AF-A0A1I4XWI1-F1
#
_cell.length_a   1.000
_cell.length_b   1.000
_cell.length_c   1.000
_cell.angle_alpha   90.00
_cell.angle_beta   90.00
_cell.angle_gamma   90.00
#
_symmetry.space_group_name_H-M   'P 1'
#
loop_
_entity.id
_entity.type
_entity.pdbx_description
1 polymer ?
#
loop_
_entity_poly.entity_id
_entity_poly.type
_entity_poly.pdbx_seq_one_letter_code
_entity_poly.pdbx_strand_id
1 'polypeptide(L)'
;MSAIYIHIPFCKQACHYCDFHFSTSLKKKGRVVEMLCRELELRKDELPGAEYQTIYFGGGTPSLLSSQNLESIFETIYSNYNIAENPEITLEANPDDLSEEKIKMLAASKINRLSIGVQSFFEEDLKLMNRAHNAGEARESIQLAKRYFDNISIDLIYGVPGMSDERWKENLKIALELGVPHISSYALTVEPNTALQKFIEKGKIKPVDDEAARRHFEILVETLTKNGFEHYEFSNFEKPGYFSQNNTAYWLGKPYLGIGPSAHSYDGNVRKWNVNNNSLYIKAMEKDQLPQQTEELSTADKYNEYVMTRLRTKFGVSLSEVEEKFGTDYKQHFLKYAAPHKQKQLLEERDGVFHITAKGKFLSDGIAADLFYLD
;
A
#
# COMPACT_ATOMS: atom_id res chain seq x y z
N MET A 1 12.51 -13.96 -1.31
CA MET A 1 11.30 -13.19 -1.63
C MET A 1 11.71 -11.77 -1.92
N SER A 2 11.62 -11.38 -3.18
CA SER A 2 11.79 -10.01 -3.64
C SER A 2 10.54 -9.58 -4.42
N ALA A 3 10.32 -8.27 -4.53
CA ALA A 3 9.16 -7.69 -5.20
C ALA A 3 9.59 -6.75 -6.34
N ILE A 4 8.76 -6.66 -7.38
CA ILE A 4 8.83 -5.60 -8.40
C ILE A 4 7.61 -4.69 -8.22
N TYR A 5 7.85 -3.39 -8.05
CA TYR A 5 6.81 -2.37 -8.05
C TYR A 5 6.91 -1.53 -9.33
N ILE A 6 5.80 -1.39 -10.04
CA ILE A 6 5.70 -0.55 -11.24
C ILE A 6 4.79 0.63 -10.93
N HIS A 7 5.36 1.82 -10.90
CA HIS A 7 4.62 3.05 -10.64
C HIS A 7 4.03 3.63 -11.93
N ILE A 8 2.69 3.70 -12.01
CA ILE A 8 1.95 4.27 -13.14
C ILE A 8 1.36 5.63 -12.72
N PRO A 9 2.00 6.76 -13.05
CA PRO A 9 1.70 8.08 -12.47
C PRO A 9 0.58 8.80 -13.23
N PHE A 10 -0.52 8.12 -13.54
CA PHE A 10 -1.63 8.69 -14.30
C PHE A 10 -2.97 8.41 -13.64
N CYS A 11 -3.81 9.43 -13.50
CA CYS A 11 -5.18 9.32 -12.99
C CYS A 11 -6.14 10.02 -13.95
N LYS A 12 -7.41 9.61 -13.99
CA LYS A 12 -8.46 10.41 -14.66
C LYS A 12 -8.80 11.68 -13.88
N GLN A 13 -8.74 11.59 -12.55
CA GLN A 13 -9.16 12.65 -11.64
C GLN A 13 -8.21 12.77 -10.45
N ALA A 14 -8.02 14.00 -9.98
CA ALA A 14 -7.24 14.30 -8.78
C ALA A 14 -8.15 14.19 -7.54
N CYS A 15 -7.95 13.15 -6.72
CA CYS A 15 -8.65 13.01 -5.45
C CYS A 15 -8.17 14.11 -4.49
N HIS A 16 -9.07 14.66 -3.66
CA HIS A 16 -8.74 15.81 -2.81
C HIS A 16 -7.68 15.51 -1.75
N TYR A 17 -7.61 14.26 -1.30
CA TYR A 17 -6.74 13.79 -0.22
C TYR A 17 -5.41 13.18 -0.69
N CYS A 18 -5.28 12.88 -1.99
CA CYS A 18 -4.16 12.10 -2.51
C CYS A 18 -2.89 12.97 -2.58
N ASP A 19 -1.83 12.47 -1.97
CA ASP A 19 -0.48 13.06 -1.91
C ASP A 19 0.53 12.32 -2.81
N PHE A 20 0.13 11.19 -3.41
CA PHE A 20 0.98 10.45 -4.33
C PHE A 20 1.34 11.25 -5.59
N HIS A 21 2.44 10.84 -6.22
CA HIS A 21 2.85 11.39 -7.50
C HIS A 21 1.93 10.90 -8.63
N PHE A 22 1.19 11.81 -9.27
CA PHE A 22 0.35 11.47 -10.41
C PHE A 22 0.22 12.63 -11.41
N SER A 23 -0.34 12.34 -12.59
CA SER A 23 -0.74 13.31 -13.58
C SER A 23 -2.13 13.00 -14.11
N THR A 24 -2.98 14.02 -14.22
CA THR A 24 -4.27 13.91 -14.93
C THR A 24 -4.14 14.02 -16.45
N SER A 25 -2.93 14.31 -16.96
CA SER A 25 -2.67 14.37 -18.38
C SER A 25 -2.09 13.06 -18.91
N LEU A 26 -2.83 12.38 -19.78
CA LEU A 26 -2.41 11.10 -20.37
C LEU A 26 -1.46 11.24 -21.57
N LYS A 27 -1.12 12.47 -21.98
CA LYS A 27 -0.31 12.75 -23.19
C LYS A 27 1.04 12.02 -23.20
N LYS A 28 1.63 11.81 -22.03
CA LYS A 28 2.95 11.18 -21.86
C LYS A 28 2.87 9.69 -21.51
N LYS A 29 1.68 9.09 -21.46
CA LYS A 29 1.49 7.71 -20.99
C LYS A 29 2.33 6.71 -21.77
N GLY A 30 2.26 6.73 -23.10
CA GLY A 30 3.06 5.83 -23.95
C GLY A 30 4.56 5.99 -23.72
N ARG A 31 5.05 7.23 -23.70
CA ARG A 31 6.47 7.53 -23.42
C ARG A 31 6.91 7.07 -22.04
N VAL A 32 6.09 7.24 -20.99
CA VAL A 32 6.42 6.70 -19.66
C VAL A 32 6.54 5.19 -19.74
N VAL A 33 5.58 4.48 -20.35
CA VAL A 33 5.63 3.01 -20.47
C VAL A 33 6.88 2.53 -21.19
N GLU A 34 7.27 3.17 -22.30
CA GLU A 34 8.52 2.87 -23.00
C GLU A 34 9.74 3.01 -22.07
N MET A 35 9.76 4.07 -21.24
CA MET A 35 10.86 4.31 -20.32
C MET A 35 10.84 3.36 -19.11
N LEU A 36 9.66 2.86 -18.67
CA LEU A 36 9.56 1.80 -17.66
C LEU A 36 10.24 0.50 -18.16
N CYS A 37 9.95 0.09 -19.39
CA CYS A 37 10.60 -1.07 -20.01
C CYS A 37 12.12 -0.85 -20.11
N ARG A 38 12.56 0.35 -20.51
CA ARG A 38 13.99 0.66 -20.58
C ARG A 38 14.67 0.62 -19.21
N GLU A 39 13.99 1.12 -18.17
CA GLU A 39 14.50 1.07 -16.81
C GLU A 39 14.64 -0.36 -16.29
N LEU A 40 13.64 -1.23 -16.54
CA LEU A 40 13.70 -2.66 -16.22
C LEU A 40 14.94 -3.33 -16.85
N GLU A 41 15.23 -3.04 -18.12
CA GLU A 41 16.42 -3.60 -18.78
C GLU A 41 17.73 -3.14 -18.14
N LEU A 42 17.82 -1.85 -17.78
CA LEU A 42 19.03 -1.27 -17.18
C LEU A 42 19.27 -1.73 -15.75
N ARG A 43 18.20 -2.10 -15.02
CA ARG A 43 18.26 -2.41 -13.58
C ARG A 43 18.12 -3.91 -13.28
N LYS A 44 18.21 -4.78 -14.28
CA LYS A 44 18.04 -6.24 -14.12
C LYS A 44 19.04 -6.90 -13.18
N ASP A 45 20.24 -6.33 -13.05
CA ASP A 45 21.33 -6.87 -12.23
C ASP A 45 21.39 -6.27 -10.81
N GLU A 46 20.42 -5.42 -10.41
CA GLU A 46 20.45 -4.73 -9.11
C GLU A 46 20.22 -5.66 -7.90
N LEU A 47 19.45 -6.73 -8.07
CA LEU A 47 19.19 -7.73 -7.02
C LEU A 47 19.68 -9.11 -7.49
N PRO A 48 21.00 -9.36 -7.48
CA PRO A 48 21.58 -10.58 -8.05
C PRO A 48 21.08 -11.83 -7.31
N GLY A 49 20.65 -12.83 -8.07
CA GLY A 49 20.13 -14.09 -7.55
C GLY A 49 18.74 -14.00 -6.91
N ALA A 50 18.07 -12.85 -6.99
CA ALA A 50 16.71 -12.71 -6.51
C ALA A 50 15.73 -13.55 -7.33
N GLU A 51 14.83 -14.21 -6.64
CA GLU A 51 13.59 -14.74 -7.22
C GLU A 51 12.44 -13.80 -6.79
N TYR A 52 11.77 -13.22 -7.78
CA TYR A 52 10.70 -12.26 -7.58
C TYR A 52 9.37 -13.00 -7.41
N GLN A 53 8.75 -12.82 -6.25
CA GLN A 53 7.51 -13.51 -5.88
C GLN A 53 6.28 -12.62 -6.09
N THR A 54 6.48 -11.31 -6.19
CA THR A 54 5.38 -10.37 -6.40
C THR A 54 5.72 -9.33 -7.46
N ILE A 55 4.71 -8.97 -8.25
CA ILE A 55 4.73 -7.83 -9.17
C ILE A 55 3.51 -6.97 -8.84
N TYR A 56 3.73 -5.70 -8.52
CA TYR A 56 2.66 -4.80 -8.10
C TYR A 56 2.63 -3.56 -8.99
N PHE A 57 1.51 -3.37 -9.68
CA PHE A 57 1.23 -2.15 -10.43
C PHE A 57 0.42 -1.21 -9.55
N GLY A 58 0.97 -0.04 -9.23
CA GLY A 58 0.31 0.97 -8.40
C GLY A 58 0.64 2.40 -8.78
N GLY A 59 0.34 3.34 -7.89
CA GLY A 59 0.71 4.76 -8.02
C GLY A 59 -0.51 5.63 -8.27
N GLY A 60 -0.69 6.08 -9.52
CA GLY A 60 -1.90 6.78 -9.92
C GLY A 60 -3.04 5.79 -10.16
N THR A 61 -3.18 5.31 -11.39
CA THR A 61 -4.27 4.42 -11.79
C THR A 61 -3.79 3.48 -12.90
N PRO A 62 -3.17 2.33 -12.55
CA PRO A 62 -2.67 1.34 -13.50
C PRO A 62 -3.73 0.75 -14.43
N SER A 63 -5.00 0.71 -14.02
CA SER A 63 -6.13 0.32 -14.89
C SER A 63 -6.29 1.20 -16.14
N LEU A 64 -5.59 2.33 -16.26
CA LEU A 64 -5.54 3.12 -17.49
C LEU A 64 -4.59 2.58 -18.58
N LEU A 65 -3.77 1.58 -18.28
CA LEU A 65 -2.88 0.95 -19.27
C LEU A 65 -3.67 0.14 -20.30
N SER A 66 -3.28 0.19 -21.57
CA SER A 66 -3.85 -0.71 -22.59
C SER A 66 -3.31 -2.13 -22.45
N SER A 67 -3.91 -3.11 -23.13
CA SER A 67 -3.36 -4.47 -23.20
C SER A 67 -1.93 -4.47 -23.75
N GLN A 68 -1.65 -3.67 -24.78
CA GLN A 68 -0.30 -3.56 -25.36
C GLN A 68 0.71 -3.00 -24.36
N ASN A 69 0.32 -2.02 -23.54
CA ASN A 69 1.22 -1.50 -22.51
C ASN A 69 1.56 -2.57 -21.46
N LEU A 70 0.56 -3.34 -21.02
CA LEU A 70 0.78 -4.43 -20.05
C LEU A 70 1.64 -5.53 -20.66
N GLU A 71 1.37 -5.92 -21.90
CA GLU A 71 2.13 -6.94 -22.64
C GLU A 71 3.61 -6.55 -22.75
N SER A 72 3.92 -5.32 -23.19
CA SER A 72 5.32 -4.87 -23.26
C SER A 72 6.02 -4.88 -21.91
N ILE A 73 5.34 -4.46 -20.82
CA ILE A 73 5.94 -4.48 -19.48
C ILE A 73 6.19 -5.93 -19.02
N PHE A 74 5.21 -6.81 -19.19
CA PHE A 74 5.36 -8.21 -18.80
C PHE A 74 6.45 -8.91 -19.62
N GLU A 75 6.49 -8.73 -20.94
CA GLU A 75 7.56 -9.28 -21.79
C GLU A 75 8.93 -8.83 -21.31
N THR A 76 9.10 -7.53 -21.00
CA THR A 76 10.36 -7.02 -20.45
C THR A 76 10.69 -7.65 -19.10
N ILE A 77 9.73 -7.75 -18.18
CA ILE A 77 9.95 -8.36 -16.86
C ILE A 77 10.39 -9.82 -17.00
N TYR A 78 9.60 -10.64 -17.71
CA TYR A 78 9.87 -12.08 -17.81
C TYR A 78 11.11 -12.40 -18.66
N SER A 79 11.58 -11.47 -19.51
CA SER A 79 12.83 -11.65 -20.27
C SER A 79 14.09 -11.30 -19.48
N ASN A 80 13.97 -10.51 -18.41
CA ASN A 80 15.12 -9.97 -17.68
C ASN A 80 15.24 -10.44 -16.23
N TYR A 81 14.16 -10.95 -15.63
CA TYR A 81 14.11 -11.28 -14.20
C TYR A 81 13.67 -12.73 -13.97
N ASN A 82 14.21 -13.34 -12.91
CA ASN A 82 13.76 -14.65 -12.45
C ASN A 82 12.47 -14.53 -11.63
N ILE A 83 11.32 -14.79 -12.27
CA ILE A 83 10.01 -14.72 -11.64
C ILE A 83 9.64 -16.11 -11.11
N ALA A 84 9.13 -16.17 -9.87
CA ALA A 84 8.64 -17.41 -9.28
C ALA A 84 7.55 -18.06 -10.15
N GLU A 85 7.35 -19.38 -10.00
CA GLU A 85 6.35 -20.12 -10.80
C GLU A 85 4.92 -19.60 -10.61
N ASN A 86 4.56 -19.23 -9.37
CA ASN A 86 3.23 -18.75 -8.99
C ASN A 86 3.33 -17.38 -8.28
N PRO A 87 3.68 -16.30 -8.99
CA PRO A 87 3.86 -14.99 -8.38
C PRO A 87 2.50 -14.34 -8.09
N GLU A 88 2.41 -13.53 -7.03
CA GLU A 88 1.28 -12.62 -6.86
C GLU A 88 1.46 -11.40 -7.77
N ILE A 89 0.56 -11.20 -8.73
CA ILE A 89 0.58 -10.07 -9.66
C ILE A 89 -0.65 -9.22 -9.43
N THR A 90 -0.46 -8.12 -8.69
CA THR A 90 -1.53 -7.19 -8.32
C THR A 90 -1.58 -6.00 -9.27
N LEU A 91 -2.79 -5.61 -9.68
CA LEU A 91 -3.04 -4.34 -10.35
C LEU A 91 -4.05 -3.50 -9.57
N GLU A 92 -3.67 -2.25 -9.25
CA GLU A 92 -4.59 -1.25 -8.71
C GLU A 92 -5.55 -0.72 -9.78
N ALA A 93 -6.82 -0.58 -9.42
CA ALA A 93 -7.88 -0.09 -10.29
C ALA A 93 -8.88 0.81 -9.57
N ASN A 94 -9.51 1.72 -10.30
CA ASN A 94 -10.69 2.44 -9.84
C ASN A 94 -11.96 1.82 -10.41
N PRO A 95 -13.11 1.88 -9.69
CA PRO A 95 -14.39 1.36 -10.18
C PRO A 95 -14.79 1.84 -11.58
N ASP A 96 -14.57 3.11 -11.91
CA ASP A 96 -14.96 3.71 -13.20
C ASP A 96 -14.07 3.27 -14.39
N ASP A 97 -12.98 2.56 -14.13
CA ASP A 97 -12.14 1.94 -15.17
C ASP A 97 -12.57 0.51 -15.49
N LEU A 98 -13.32 -0.14 -14.61
CA LEU A 98 -13.56 -1.57 -14.61
C LEU A 98 -14.84 -1.94 -15.39
N SER A 99 -14.86 -1.63 -16.69
CA SER A 99 -15.84 -2.20 -17.60
C SER A 99 -15.65 -3.72 -17.75
N GLU A 100 -16.67 -4.44 -18.21
CA GLU A 100 -16.55 -5.89 -18.42
C GLU A 100 -15.43 -6.24 -19.41
N GLU A 101 -15.31 -5.46 -20.48
CA GLU A 101 -14.23 -5.61 -21.46
C GLU A 101 -12.86 -5.41 -20.81
N LYS A 102 -12.72 -4.38 -19.97
CA LYS A 102 -11.47 -4.13 -19.24
C LYS A 102 -11.12 -5.30 -18.34
N ILE A 103 -12.08 -5.79 -17.55
CA ILE A 103 -11.87 -6.90 -16.62
C ILE A 103 -11.46 -8.17 -17.38
N LYS A 104 -12.13 -8.50 -18.50
CA LYS A 104 -11.75 -9.63 -19.36
C LYS A 104 -10.32 -9.48 -19.90
N MET A 105 -9.96 -8.28 -20.34
CA MET A 105 -8.60 -8.01 -20.81
C MET A 105 -7.56 -8.21 -19.71
N LEU A 106 -7.83 -7.72 -18.49
CA LEU A 106 -6.94 -7.91 -17.34
C LEU A 106 -6.84 -9.39 -16.96
N ALA A 107 -7.95 -10.13 -16.93
CA ALA A 107 -7.99 -11.55 -16.60
C ALA A 107 -7.30 -12.44 -17.64
N ALA A 108 -7.23 -11.99 -18.90
CA ALA A 108 -6.47 -12.65 -19.96
C ALA A 108 -4.95 -12.37 -19.90
N SER A 109 -4.51 -11.47 -19.02
CA SER A 109 -3.10 -11.15 -18.80
C SER A 109 -2.47 -12.02 -17.70
N LYS A 110 -1.28 -11.66 -17.22
CA LYS A 110 -0.61 -12.32 -16.08
C LYS A 110 -1.14 -11.87 -14.71
N ILE A 111 -2.01 -10.86 -14.67
CA ILE A 111 -2.58 -10.32 -13.43
C ILE A 111 -3.49 -11.38 -12.81
N ASN A 112 -3.30 -11.64 -11.51
CA ASN A 112 -4.10 -12.61 -10.76
C ASN A 112 -4.70 -12.02 -9.46
N ARG A 113 -4.47 -10.73 -9.19
CA ARG A 113 -5.07 -10.00 -8.07
C ARG A 113 -5.43 -8.57 -8.47
N LEU A 114 -6.61 -8.09 -8.04
CA LEU A 114 -7.01 -6.69 -8.19
C LEU A 114 -7.04 -6.00 -6.81
N SER A 115 -6.59 -4.73 -6.76
CA SER A 115 -6.87 -3.84 -5.62
C SER A 115 -7.74 -2.69 -6.10
N ILE A 116 -8.98 -2.62 -5.62
CA ILE A 116 -9.99 -1.68 -6.11
C ILE A 116 -10.16 -0.53 -5.13
N GLY A 117 -9.80 0.67 -5.55
CA GLY A 117 -9.89 1.89 -4.74
C GLY A 117 -11.33 2.40 -4.58
N VAL A 118 -12.13 1.76 -3.73
CA VAL A 118 -13.56 2.10 -3.52
C VAL A 118 -13.73 3.35 -2.67
N GLN A 119 -12.96 3.43 -1.59
CA GLN A 119 -12.95 4.45 -0.54
C GLN A 119 -14.24 4.53 0.29
N SER A 120 -15.41 4.59 -0.36
CA SER A 120 -16.72 4.55 0.30
C SER A 120 -17.82 4.07 -0.64
N PHE A 121 -18.87 3.44 -0.10
CA PHE A 121 -20.11 3.12 -0.82
C PHE A 121 -21.19 4.21 -0.70
N PHE A 122 -20.83 5.42 -0.25
CA PHE A 122 -21.75 6.55 -0.09
C PHE A 122 -21.33 7.76 -0.93
N GLU A 123 -22.30 8.32 -1.66
CA GLU A 123 -22.09 9.46 -2.55
C GLU A 123 -21.50 10.70 -1.87
N GLU A 124 -21.92 10.97 -0.65
CA GLU A 124 -21.45 12.15 0.08
C GLU A 124 -19.94 12.09 0.32
N ASP A 125 -19.43 10.92 0.70
CA ASP A 125 -18.00 10.72 0.98
C ASP A 125 -17.20 10.75 -0.33
N LEU A 126 -17.71 10.11 -1.40
CA LEU A 126 -17.07 10.09 -2.72
C LEU A 126 -16.96 11.51 -3.32
N LYS A 127 -18.00 12.33 -3.19
CA LYS A 127 -17.99 13.73 -3.62
C LYS A 127 -17.03 14.57 -2.79
N LEU A 128 -17.01 14.39 -1.46
CA LEU A 128 -16.05 15.07 -0.58
C LEU A 128 -14.61 14.77 -1.00
N MET A 129 -14.32 13.52 -1.33
CA MET A 129 -13.00 13.07 -1.77
C MET A 129 -12.68 13.37 -3.24
N ASN A 130 -13.64 13.85 -4.02
CA ASN A 130 -13.54 14.04 -5.46
C ASN A 130 -13.12 12.76 -6.19
N ARG A 131 -13.85 11.67 -5.93
CA ARG A 131 -13.71 10.40 -6.65
C ARG A 131 -14.36 10.51 -8.04
N ALA A 132 -13.78 9.83 -9.03
CA ALA A 132 -14.30 9.79 -10.40
C ALA A 132 -15.54 8.89 -10.52
N HIS A 133 -15.62 7.88 -9.65
CA HIS A 133 -16.70 6.91 -9.60
C HIS A 133 -17.80 7.31 -8.62
N ASN A 134 -18.98 6.74 -8.82
CA ASN A 134 -20.15 6.85 -7.95
C ASN A 134 -20.39 5.55 -7.14
N ALA A 135 -21.30 5.60 -6.16
CA ALA A 135 -21.58 4.49 -5.25
C ALA A 135 -22.17 3.25 -5.96
N GLY A 136 -22.91 3.45 -7.05
CA GLY A 136 -23.40 2.37 -7.90
C GLY A 136 -22.26 1.67 -8.63
N GLU A 137 -21.42 2.44 -9.32
CA GLU A 137 -20.23 1.95 -10.03
C GLU A 137 -19.27 1.19 -9.09
N ALA A 138 -19.11 1.67 -7.85
CA ALA A 138 -18.35 0.97 -6.82
C ALA A 138 -18.85 -0.47 -6.60
N ARG A 139 -20.16 -0.65 -6.42
CA ARG A 139 -20.75 -1.99 -6.18
C ARG A 139 -20.71 -2.85 -7.43
N GLU A 140 -21.10 -2.28 -8.57
CA GLU A 140 -21.19 -3.00 -9.85
C GLU A 140 -19.82 -3.50 -10.31
N SER A 141 -18.78 -2.66 -10.22
CA SER A 141 -17.42 -3.04 -10.61
C SER A 141 -16.87 -4.23 -9.80
N ILE A 142 -17.12 -4.27 -8.49
CA ILE A 142 -16.71 -5.39 -7.63
C ILE A 142 -17.47 -6.66 -7.99
N GLN A 143 -18.80 -6.58 -8.13
CA GLN A 143 -19.63 -7.73 -8.51
C GLN A 143 -19.21 -8.31 -9.87
N LEU A 144 -18.82 -7.45 -10.80
CA LEU A 144 -18.35 -7.84 -12.12
C LEU A 144 -16.94 -8.44 -12.07
N ALA A 145 -16.02 -7.81 -11.35
CA ALA A 145 -14.64 -8.28 -11.18
C ALA A 145 -14.58 -9.68 -10.58
N LYS A 146 -15.45 -9.97 -9.60
CA LYS A 146 -15.58 -11.28 -8.96
C LYS A 146 -15.94 -12.44 -9.90
N ARG A 147 -16.44 -12.16 -11.10
CA ARG A 147 -16.71 -13.20 -12.11
C ARG A 147 -15.44 -13.71 -12.79
N TYR A 148 -14.33 -12.97 -12.66
CA TYR A 148 -13.07 -13.21 -13.37
C TYR A 148 -11.85 -13.28 -12.45
N PHE A 149 -11.93 -12.74 -11.23
CA PHE A 149 -10.86 -12.74 -10.24
C PHE A 149 -11.36 -13.27 -8.89
N ASP A 150 -10.67 -14.28 -8.37
CA ASP A 150 -10.93 -14.82 -7.02
C ASP A 150 -10.24 -13.97 -5.94
N ASN A 151 -9.10 -13.35 -6.26
CA ASN A 151 -8.32 -12.53 -5.33
C ASN A 151 -8.55 -11.04 -5.60
N ILE A 152 -9.45 -10.44 -4.83
CA ILE A 152 -9.80 -9.02 -4.92
C ILE A 152 -9.64 -8.38 -3.54
N SER A 153 -8.93 -7.26 -3.52
CA SER A 153 -8.96 -6.30 -2.42
C SER A 153 -9.84 -5.12 -2.77
N ILE A 154 -10.49 -4.55 -1.76
CA ILE A 154 -11.03 -3.20 -1.84
C ILE A 154 -10.32 -2.31 -0.83
N ASP A 155 -10.12 -1.05 -1.19
CA ASP A 155 -9.58 -0.05 -0.28
C ASP A 155 -10.72 0.85 0.20
N LEU A 156 -10.84 1.01 1.52
CA LEU A 156 -11.82 1.87 2.19
C LEU A 156 -11.13 2.98 2.97
N ILE A 157 -11.81 4.11 3.16
CA ILE A 157 -11.32 5.22 3.98
C ILE A 157 -12.33 5.53 5.09
N TYR A 158 -11.86 5.53 6.34
CA TYR A 158 -12.64 5.91 7.51
C TYR A 158 -12.16 7.25 8.10
N GLY A 159 -12.93 7.81 9.03
CA GLY A 159 -12.59 9.11 9.63
C GLY A 159 -12.83 10.30 8.68
N VAL A 160 -13.64 10.09 7.63
CA VAL A 160 -14.03 11.16 6.71
C VAL A 160 -14.87 12.21 7.45
N PRO A 161 -14.58 13.53 7.32
CA PRO A 161 -15.33 14.58 7.98
C PRO A 161 -16.84 14.48 7.72
N GLY A 162 -17.62 14.35 8.79
CA GLY A 162 -19.08 14.21 8.72
C GLY A 162 -19.61 12.78 8.57
N MET A 163 -18.75 11.77 8.40
CA MET A 163 -19.14 10.37 8.46
C MET A 163 -19.55 10.00 9.90
N SER A 164 -20.76 9.45 10.06
CA SER A 164 -21.22 8.91 11.35
C SER A 164 -20.85 7.44 11.50
N ASP A 165 -20.84 6.98 12.76
CA ASP A 165 -20.61 5.58 13.10
C ASP A 165 -21.62 4.64 12.38
N GLU A 166 -22.87 5.06 12.19
CA GLU A 166 -23.90 4.29 11.46
C GLU A 166 -23.59 4.18 9.96
N ARG A 167 -23.15 5.27 9.34
CA ARG A 167 -22.74 5.24 7.93
C ARG A 167 -21.54 4.34 7.74
N TRP A 168 -20.57 4.40 8.65
CA TRP A 168 -19.39 3.54 8.60
C TRP A 168 -19.76 2.05 8.75
N LYS A 169 -20.63 1.71 9.70
CA LYS A 169 -21.15 0.34 9.85
C LYS A 169 -21.85 -0.16 8.59
N GLU A 170 -22.67 0.67 7.95
CA GLU A 170 -23.34 0.30 6.70
C GLU A 170 -22.34 0.16 5.54
N ASN A 171 -21.27 0.96 5.51
CA ASN A 171 -20.17 0.83 4.54
C ASN A 171 -19.51 -0.56 4.62
N LEU A 172 -19.17 -0.98 5.84
CA LEU A 172 -18.58 -2.30 6.11
C LEU A 172 -19.56 -3.43 5.80
N LYS A 173 -20.85 -3.26 6.12
CA LYS A 173 -21.88 -4.23 5.77
C LYS A 173 -21.96 -4.44 4.25
N ILE A 174 -21.96 -3.37 3.46
CA ILE A 174 -21.94 -3.47 1.99
C ILE A 174 -20.67 -4.20 1.51
N ALA A 175 -19.49 -3.87 2.07
CA ALA A 175 -18.24 -4.56 1.74
C ALA A 175 -18.33 -6.08 1.99
N LEU A 176 -18.90 -6.47 3.13
CA LEU A 176 -19.10 -7.87 3.51
C LEU A 176 -20.11 -8.58 2.60
N GLU A 177 -21.22 -7.93 2.25
CA GLU A 177 -22.23 -8.46 1.32
C GLU A 177 -21.66 -8.69 -0.09
N LEU A 178 -20.73 -7.84 -0.53
CA LEU A 178 -20.00 -8.02 -1.77
C LEU A 178 -19.04 -9.22 -1.71
N GLY A 179 -18.67 -9.69 -0.52
CA GLY A 179 -17.92 -10.92 -0.29
C GLY A 179 -16.53 -10.91 -0.93
N VAL A 180 -15.82 -9.80 -0.82
CA VAL A 180 -14.41 -9.72 -1.23
C VAL A 180 -13.51 -10.37 -0.16
N PRO A 181 -12.44 -11.08 -0.55
CA PRO A 181 -11.61 -11.80 0.41
C PRO A 181 -10.60 -10.91 1.13
N HIS A 182 -10.34 -9.68 0.66
CA HIS A 182 -9.40 -8.77 1.28
C HIS A 182 -9.97 -7.35 1.37
N ILE A 183 -9.73 -6.69 2.49
CA ILE A 183 -10.12 -5.29 2.73
C ILE A 183 -8.90 -4.56 3.27
N SER A 184 -8.44 -3.54 2.55
CA SER A 184 -7.54 -2.52 3.07
C SER A 184 -8.38 -1.35 3.55
N SER A 185 -8.06 -0.77 4.70
CA SER A 185 -8.81 0.34 5.26
C SER A 185 -7.89 1.34 5.94
N TYR A 186 -7.99 2.60 5.54
CA TYR A 186 -7.09 3.67 5.93
C TYR A 186 -7.85 4.81 6.62
N ALA A 187 -7.21 5.46 7.61
CA ALA A 187 -7.73 6.72 8.12
C ALA A 187 -7.58 7.80 7.05
N LEU A 188 -8.56 8.71 6.94
CA LEU A 188 -8.37 9.92 6.14
C LEU A 188 -7.39 10.84 6.85
N THR A 189 -6.18 10.95 6.31
CA THR A 189 -5.14 11.88 6.79
C THR A 189 -5.14 13.16 5.96
N VAL A 190 -4.82 14.30 6.59
CA VAL A 190 -4.67 15.58 5.91
C VAL A 190 -3.20 15.80 5.57
N GLU A 191 -2.82 15.44 4.35
CA GLU A 191 -1.43 15.58 3.91
C GLU A 191 -1.09 17.00 3.43
N PRO A 192 0.16 17.47 3.62
CA PRO A 192 0.61 18.76 3.13
C PRO A 192 0.44 18.91 1.61
N ASN A 193 0.15 20.13 1.15
CA ASN A 193 0.01 20.50 -0.25
C ASN A 193 -1.17 19.87 -1.00
N THR A 194 -2.07 19.17 -0.31
CA THR A 194 -3.29 18.59 -0.88
C THR A 194 -4.41 19.62 -1.03
N ALA A 195 -5.44 19.28 -1.83
CA ALA A 195 -6.65 20.11 -1.92
C ALA A 195 -7.45 20.07 -0.61
N LEU A 196 -7.48 18.90 0.06
CA LEU A 196 -8.16 18.71 1.35
C LEU A 196 -7.62 19.67 2.41
N GLN A 197 -6.29 19.78 2.57
CA GLN A 197 -5.67 20.75 3.48
C GLN A 197 -6.20 22.17 3.24
N LYS A 198 -6.16 22.62 1.98
CA LYS A 198 -6.62 23.97 1.58
C LYS A 198 -8.11 24.18 1.80
N PHE A 199 -8.93 23.14 1.71
CA PHE A 199 -10.37 23.24 1.96
C PHE A 199 -10.69 23.32 3.45
N ILE A 200 -9.94 22.60 4.29
CA ILE A 200 -10.06 22.69 5.75
C ILE A 200 -9.62 24.07 6.24
N GLU A 201 -8.46 24.57 5.78
CA GLU A 201 -7.96 25.92 6.12
C GLU A 201 -8.95 27.03 5.76
N LYS A 202 -9.71 26.84 4.67
CA LYS A 202 -10.73 27.79 4.20
C LYS A 202 -12.11 27.57 4.83
N GLY A 203 -12.26 26.61 5.74
CA GLY A 203 -13.54 26.25 6.37
C GLY A 203 -14.57 25.66 5.41
N LYS A 204 -14.17 25.18 4.22
CA LYS A 204 -15.07 24.54 3.25
C LYS A 204 -15.40 23.09 3.62
N ILE A 205 -14.45 22.41 4.26
CA ILE A 205 -14.60 21.06 4.80
C ILE A 205 -14.23 21.12 6.28
N LYS A 206 -14.94 20.37 7.13
CA LYS A 206 -14.60 20.29 8.54
C LYS A 206 -13.23 19.62 8.73
N PRO A 207 -12.45 20.00 9.76
CA PRO A 207 -11.26 19.23 10.12
C PRO A 207 -11.58 17.75 10.34
N VAL A 208 -10.57 16.90 10.13
CA VAL A 208 -10.63 15.50 10.57
C VAL A 208 -10.74 15.42 12.09
N ASP A 209 -11.42 14.40 12.59
CA ASP A 209 -11.68 14.19 14.02
C ASP A 209 -11.03 12.86 14.44
N ASP A 210 -9.93 12.95 15.18
CA ASP A 210 -9.16 11.79 15.64
C ASP A 210 -9.98 10.84 16.51
N GLU A 211 -10.91 11.37 17.31
CA GLU A 211 -11.76 10.57 18.18
C GLU A 211 -12.83 9.83 17.35
N ALA A 212 -13.35 10.45 16.28
CA ALA A 212 -14.18 9.75 15.31
C ALA A 212 -13.39 8.68 14.53
N ALA A 213 -12.16 8.98 14.08
CA ALA A 213 -11.30 8.02 13.42
C ALA A 213 -10.98 6.81 14.30
N ARG A 214 -10.73 7.05 15.60
CA ARG A 214 -10.53 5.99 16.61
C ARG A 214 -11.74 5.08 16.73
N ARG A 215 -12.94 5.65 16.90
CA ARG A 215 -14.19 4.86 16.97
C ARG A 215 -14.45 4.07 15.69
N HIS A 216 -14.24 4.67 14.53
CA HIS A 216 -14.38 3.98 13.24
C HIS A 216 -13.39 2.82 13.09
N PHE A 217 -12.15 2.99 13.52
CA PHE A 217 -11.16 1.91 13.53
C PHE A 217 -11.58 0.75 14.46
N GLU A 218 -12.11 1.03 15.64
CA GLU A 218 -12.62 0.00 16.55
C GLU A 218 -13.79 -0.77 15.93
N ILE A 219 -14.75 -0.06 15.33
CA ILE A 219 -15.87 -0.66 14.59
C ILE A 219 -15.36 -1.55 13.46
N LEU A 220 -14.37 -1.11 12.69
CA LEU A 220 -13.76 -1.85 11.59
C LEU A 220 -13.16 -3.17 12.08
N VAL A 221 -12.28 -3.12 13.08
CA VAL A 221 -11.60 -4.31 13.62
C VAL A 221 -12.61 -5.29 14.18
N GLU A 222 -13.57 -4.83 14.99
CA GLU A 222 -14.60 -5.68 15.59
C GLU A 222 -15.47 -6.34 14.51
N THR A 223 -15.92 -5.56 13.54
CA THR A 223 -16.83 -6.02 12.48
C THR A 223 -16.18 -7.06 11.59
N LEU A 224 -14.96 -6.79 11.08
CA LEU A 224 -14.28 -7.71 10.18
C LEU A 224 -13.83 -8.98 10.89
N THR A 225 -13.31 -8.87 12.12
CA THR A 225 -12.91 -10.05 12.91
C THR A 225 -14.09 -10.97 13.22
N LYS A 226 -15.26 -10.41 13.61
CA LYS A 226 -16.49 -11.20 13.83
C LYS A 226 -16.97 -11.90 12.56
N ASN A 227 -16.68 -11.33 11.39
CA ASN A 227 -17.01 -11.92 10.10
C ASN A 227 -15.88 -12.81 9.57
N GLY A 228 -14.91 -13.22 10.41
CA GLY A 228 -13.87 -14.19 10.08
C GLY A 228 -12.79 -13.65 9.15
N PHE A 229 -12.48 -12.36 9.23
CA PHE A 229 -11.24 -11.81 8.67
C PHE A 229 -10.13 -11.83 9.72
N GLU A 230 -8.90 -12.09 9.28
CA GLU A 230 -7.69 -11.91 10.07
C GLU A 230 -7.12 -10.51 9.87
N HIS A 231 -6.87 -9.81 10.98
CA HIS A 231 -6.23 -8.49 10.98
C HIS A 231 -4.70 -8.64 11.00
N TYR A 232 -4.10 -8.87 9.83
CA TYR A 232 -2.69 -9.25 9.71
C TYR A 232 -1.71 -8.06 9.67
N GLU A 233 -2.17 -6.89 9.28
CA GLU A 233 -1.44 -5.62 9.37
C GLU A 233 -2.41 -4.49 9.71
N PHE A 234 -1.93 -3.40 10.32
CA PHE A 234 -2.72 -2.28 10.82
C PHE A 234 -3.89 -1.85 9.91
N SER A 235 -3.66 -1.71 8.61
CA SER A 235 -4.67 -1.31 7.63
C SER A 235 -5.27 -2.49 6.85
N ASN A 236 -4.77 -3.72 7.00
CA ASN A 236 -5.13 -4.82 6.10
C ASN A 236 -5.78 -6.01 6.81
N PHE A 237 -6.87 -6.49 6.20
CA PHE A 237 -7.68 -7.60 6.67
C PHE A 237 -7.87 -8.62 5.55
N GLU A 238 -7.68 -9.90 5.86
CA GLU A 238 -7.83 -11.00 4.89
C GLU A 238 -8.86 -12.02 5.36
N LYS A 239 -9.50 -12.72 4.41
CA LYS A 239 -9.93 -14.10 4.63
C LYS A 239 -8.70 -15.00 4.60
N PRO A 240 -8.67 -16.11 5.36
CA PRO A 240 -7.50 -16.98 5.39
C PRO A 240 -7.01 -17.36 3.99
N GLY A 241 -5.74 -17.03 3.70
CA GLY A 241 -5.10 -17.33 2.41
C GLY A 241 -5.16 -16.20 1.38
N TYR A 242 -5.61 -15.00 1.76
CA TYR A 242 -5.78 -13.85 0.86
C TYR A 242 -5.02 -12.59 1.28
N PHE A 243 -4.06 -12.69 2.22
CA PHE A 243 -3.17 -11.58 2.55
C PHE A 243 -2.40 -11.16 1.30
N SER A 244 -2.13 -9.86 1.19
CA SER A 244 -1.30 -9.31 0.13
C SER A 244 0.15 -9.74 0.36
N GLN A 245 0.64 -10.66 -0.47
CA GLN A 245 2.04 -11.10 -0.41
C GLN A 245 2.98 -9.91 -0.62
N ASN A 246 2.60 -8.98 -1.51
CA ASN A 246 3.39 -7.80 -1.79
C ASN A 246 3.48 -6.85 -0.58
N ASN A 247 2.35 -6.52 0.06
CA ASN A 247 2.36 -5.65 1.23
C ASN A 247 3.15 -6.30 2.36
N THR A 248 2.90 -7.59 2.62
CA THR A 248 3.63 -8.35 3.63
C THR A 248 5.13 -8.34 3.35
N ALA A 249 5.59 -8.46 2.10
CA ALA A 249 7.01 -8.36 1.79
C ALA A 249 7.64 -7.04 2.28
N TYR A 250 6.98 -5.90 2.08
CA TYR A 250 7.45 -4.61 2.60
C TYR A 250 7.48 -4.58 4.12
N TRP A 251 6.41 -5.03 4.78
CA TRP A 251 6.34 -5.06 6.25
C TRP A 251 7.33 -6.03 6.90
N LEU A 252 7.79 -7.04 6.15
CA LEU A 252 8.82 -7.97 6.59
C LEU A 252 10.25 -7.50 6.25
N GLY A 253 10.41 -6.33 5.62
CA GLY A 253 11.69 -5.75 5.22
C GLY A 253 12.37 -6.48 4.07
N LYS A 254 11.60 -7.07 3.16
CA LYS A 254 12.15 -7.78 2.00
C LYS A 254 12.65 -6.79 0.93
N PRO A 255 13.76 -7.11 0.23
CA PRO A 255 14.24 -6.28 -0.88
C PRO A 255 13.22 -6.17 -2.02
N TYR A 256 13.17 -5.01 -2.68
CA TYR A 256 12.27 -4.77 -3.80
C TYR A 256 12.84 -3.74 -4.79
N LEU A 257 12.44 -3.89 -6.03
CA LEU A 257 12.80 -3.01 -7.14
C LEU A 257 11.57 -2.17 -7.52
N GLY A 258 11.64 -0.86 -7.32
CA GLY A 258 10.62 0.07 -7.82
C GLY A 258 11.04 0.75 -9.11
N ILE A 259 10.18 0.67 -10.11
CA ILE A 259 10.38 1.18 -11.46
C ILE A 259 9.36 2.29 -11.74
N GLY A 260 9.83 3.36 -12.39
CA GLY A 260 8.99 4.49 -12.79
C GLY A 260 9.17 5.74 -11.95
N PRO A 261 8.52 6.86 -12.37
CA PRO A 261 8.61 8.13 -11.65
C PRO A 261 8.19 7.97 -10.19
N SER A 262 8.91 8.58 -9.25
CA SER A 262 8.70 8.47 -7.79
C SER A 262 8.82 7.06 -7.18
N ALA A 263 9.09 6.03 -7.96
CA ALA A 263 9.18 4.67 -7.42
C ALA A 263 10.38 4.52 -6.48
N HIS A 264 10.16 3.90 -5.33
CA HIS A 264 11.19 3.58 -4.36
C HIS A 264 11.68 2.14 -4.54
N SER A 265 12.95 1.89 -4.23
CA SER A 265 13.58 0.57 -4.20
C SER A 265 14.35 0.40 -2.88
N TYR A 266 14.53 -0.84 -2.46
CA TYR A 266 15.31 -1.19 -1.28
C TYR A 266 16.03 -2.52 -1.49
N ASP A 267 17.34 -2.56 -1.30
CA ASP A 267 18.14 -3.78 -1.48
C ASP A 267 18.52 -4.49 -0.16
N GLY A 268 18.06 -3.97 0.99
CA GLY A 268 18.46 -4.43 2.32
C GLY A 268 19.47 -3.50 3.01
N ASN A 269 20.13 -2.62 2.26
CA ASN A 269 21.11 -1.68 2.78
C ASN A 269 20.90 -0.26 2.26
N VAL A 270 20.49 -0.13 1.01
CA VAL A 270 20.34 1.13 0.31
C VAL A 270 18.90 1.30 -0.12
N ARG A 271 18.35 2.48 0.15
CA ARG A 271 17.11 2.94 -0.47
C ARG A 271 17.43 3.78 -1.68
N LYS A 272 16.64 3.62 -2.73
CA LYS A 272 16.74 4.46 -3.93
C LYS A 272 15.36 4.93 -4.32
N TRP A 273 15.26 6.13 -4.88
CA TRP A 273 13.98 6.60 -5.42
C TRP A 273 14.16 7.46 -6.65
N ASN A 274 13.30 7.23 -7.62
CA ASN A 274 13.28 7.99 -8.86
C ASN A 274 12.68 9.37 -8.65
N VAL A 275 13.09 10.31 -9.51
CA VAL A 275 12.50 11.65 -9.56
C VAL A 275 10.97 11.60 -9.67
N ASN A 276 10.28 12.40 -8.85
CA ASN A 276 8.82 12.54 -8.84
C ASN A 276 8.33 13.53 -9.94
N ASN A 277 8.83 13.35 -11.17
CA ASN A 277 8.43 14.17 -12.30
C ASN A 277 8.50 13.39 -13.62
N ASN A 278 7.35 13.17 -14.26
CA ASN A 278 7.26 12.38 -15.50
C ASN A 278 8.17 12.92 -16.63
N SER A 279 8.32 14.24 -16.74
CA SER A 279 9.11 14.85 -17.82
C SER A 279 10.61 14.68 -17.60
N LEU A 280 11.07 14.88 -16.35
CA LEU A 280 12.47 14.69 -15.99
C LEU A 280 12.86 13.22 -16.05
N TYR A 281 11.97 12.34 -15.59
CA TYR A 281 12.13 10.89 -15.71
C TYR A 281 12.31 10.47 -17.17
N ILE A 282 11.39 10.87 -18.06
CA ILE A 282 11.50 10.54 -19.50
C ILE A 282 12.82 11.05 -20.08
N LYS A 283 13.18 12.32 -19.82
CA LYS A 283 14.39 12.94 -20.39
C LYS A 283 15.68 12.25 -19.95
N ALA A 284 15.73 11.73 -18.73
CA ALA A 284 16.88 11.00 -18.22
C ALA A 284 16.96 9.59 -18.84
N MET A 285 15.82 8.88 -18.87
CA MET A 285 15.75 7.53 -19.41
C MET A 285 15.97 7.48 -20.93
N GLU A 286 15.62 8.52 -21.68
CA GLU A 286 15.97 8.67 -23.11
C GLU A 286 17.49 8.66 -23.38
N LYS A 287 18.30 8.87 -22.33
CA LYS A 287 19.77 8.86 -22.37
C LYS A 287 20.36 7.68 -21.59
N ASP A 288 19.54 6.70 -21.21
CA ASP A 288 19.92 5.58 -20.35
C ASP A 288 20.52 6.01 -19.00
N GLN A 289 20.06 7.15 -18.47
CA GLN A 289 20.46 7.66 -17.16
C GLN A 289 19.36 7.42 -16.15
N LEU A 290 19.66 6.67 -15.08
CA LEU A 290 18.73 6.43 -13.98
C LEU A 290 18.54 7.71 -13.14
N PRO A 291 17.34 8.33 -13.11
CA PRO A 291 17.10 9.59 -12.41
C PRO A 291 16.81 9.37 -10.93
N GLN A 292 17.71 8.67 -10.23
CA GLN A 292 17.53 8.22 -8.85
C GLN A 292 18.38 8.98 -7.83
N GLN A 293 17.83 9.15 -6.63
CA GLN A 293 18.57 9.47 -5.42
C GLN A 293 18.77 8.20 -4.60
N THR A 294 19.79 8.19 -3.72
CA THR A 294 20.14 7.03 -2.91
C THR A 294 20.43 7.43 -1.47
N GLU A 295 20.08 6.55 -0.53
CA GLU A 295 20.35 6.67 0.90
C GLU A 295 20.89 5.33 1.41
N GLU A 296 22.10 5.34 1.98
CA GLU A 296 22.65 4.18 2.69
C GLU A 296 22.14 4.17 4.13
N LEU A 297 21.53 3.07 4.56
CA LEU A 297 20.95 2.94 5.89
C LEU A 297 21.98 2.47 6.90
N SER A 298 22.06 3.19 8.02
CA SER A 298 22.81 2.76 9.20
C SER A 298 22.15 1.54 9.87
N THR A 299 22.85 0.93 10.84
CA THR A 299 22.26 -0.14 11.66
C THR A 299 21.07 0.38 12.47
N ALA A 300 21.14 1.62 12.97
CA ALA A 300 20.05 2.24 13.72
C ALA A 300 18.82 2.47 12.84
N ASP A 301 18.99 2.92 11.59
CA ASP A 301 17.89 3.08 10.64
C ASP A 301 17.18 1.75 10.38
N LYS A 302 17.95 0.69 10.09
CA LYS A 302 17.40 -0.65 9.83
C LYS A 302 16.68 -1.22 11.05
N TYR A 303 17.21 -0.99 12.25
CA TYR A 303 16.56 -1.38 13.50
C TYR A 303 15.23 -0.63 13.69
N ASN A 304 15.24 0.70 13.53
CA ASN A 304 14.06 1.55 13.69
C ASN A 304 12.96 1.16 12.71
N GLU A 305 13.31 0.91 11.45
CA GLU A 305 12.40 0.43 10.42
C GLU A 305 11.83 -0.95 10.74
N TYR A 306 12.69 -1.88 11.18
CA TYR A 306 12.24 -3.20 11.59
C TYR A 306 11.22 -3.10 12.74
N VAL A 307 11.49 -2.30 13.77
CA VAL A 307 10.56 -2.10 14.88
C VAL A 307 9.25 -1.49 14.40
N MET A 308 9.32 -0.39 13.63
CA MET A 308 8.16 0.31 13.09
C MET A 308 7.27 -0.59 12.26
N THR A 309 7.85 -1.28 11.27
CA THR A 309 7.09 -2.12 10.33
C THR A 309 6.54 -3.35 11.01
N ARG A 310 7.31 -4.02 11.88
CA ARG A 310 6.90 -5.27 12.52
C ARG A 310 5.78 -5.11 13.52
N LEU A 311 5.81 -4.04 14.33
CA LEU A 311 4.76 -3.77 15.32
C LEU A 311 3.40 -3.51 14.69
N ARG A 312 3.36 -3.06 13.43
CA ARG A 312 2.11 -2.89 12.66
C ARG A 312 1.50 -4.21 12.20
N THR A 313 2.23 -5.32 12.27
CA THR A 313 1.79 -6.63 11.77
C THR A 313 1.38 -7.59 12.89
N LYS A 314 0.64 -8.65 12.54
CA LYS A 314 0.37 -9.78 13.44
C LYS A 314 1.62 -10.55 13.87
N PHE A 315 2.74 -10.37 13.18
CA PHE A 315 3.99 -11.10 13.42
C PHE A 315 4.82 -10.53 14.57
N GLY A 316 4.67 -9.24 14.87
CA GLY A 316 5.38 -8.59 15.98
C GLY A 316 6.90 -8.52 15.83
N VAL A 317 7.55 -8.02 16.88
CA VAL A 317 9.01 -7.85 16.99
C VAL A 317 9.61 -9.03 17.73
N SER A 318 10.40 -9.86 17.04
CA SER A 318 11.16 -10.96 17.65
C SER A 318 12.45 -10.45 18.28
N LEU A 319 12.66 -10.72 19.57
CA LEU A 319 13.90 -10.36 20.27
C LEU A 319 15.12 -11.12 19.72
N SER A 320 14.94 -12.37 19.27
CA SER A 320 16.04 -13.14 18.70
C SER A 320 16.50 -12.54 17.38
N GLU A 321 15.55 -12.11 16.53
CA GLU A 321 15.89 -11.42 15.28
C GLU A 321 16.56 -10.06 15.55
N VAL A 322 16.12 -9.33 16.58
CA VAL A 322 16.77 -8.06 16.96
C VAL A 322 18.24 -8.29 17.32
N GLU A 323 18.50 -9.28 18.17
CA GLU A 323 19.87 -9.61 18.59
C GLU A 323 20.73 -10.13 17.44
N GLU A 324 20.18 -11.00 16.59
CA GLU A 324 20.89 -11.56 15.44
C GLU A 324 21.25 -10.49 14.41
N LYS A 325 20.34 -9.56 14.10
CA LYS A 325 20.52 -8.58 13.03
C LYS A 325 21.21 -7.30 13.46
N PHE A 326 20.97 -6.84 14.70
CA PHE A 326 21.40 -5.52 15.17
C PHE A 326 22.34 -5.61 16.38
N GLY A 327 22.33 -6.72 17.13
CA GLY A 327 23.23 -6.98 18.25
C GLY A 327 22.57 -6.85 19.62
N THR A 328 23.30 -7.27 20.66
CA THR A 328 22.79 -7.32 22.05
C THR A 328 22.39 -5.95 22.58
N ASP A 329 23.10 -4.87 22.23
CA ASP A 329 22.78 -3.52 22.72
C ASP A 329 21.39 -3.05 22.26
N TYR A 330 21.04 -3.30 21.00
CA TYR A 330 19.71 -3.00 20.45
C TYR A 330 18.61 -3.82 21.12
N LYS A 331 18.87 -5.09 21.44
CA LYS A 331 17.93 -5.92 22.21
C LYS A 331 17.71 -5.36 23.61
N GLN A 332 18.78 -4.95 24.30
CA GLN A 332 18.67 -4.35 25.65
C GLN A 332 17.94 -3.01 25.60
N HIS A 333 18.22 -2.20 24.57
CA HIS A 333 17.48 -0.97 24.30
C HIS A 333 15.99 -1.26 24.11
N PHE A 334 15.62 -2.16 23.20
CA PHE A 334 14.22 -2.53 22.95
C PHE A 334 13.52 -2.95 24.25
N LEU A 335 14.12 -3.84 25.04
CA LEU A 335 13.55 -4.30 26.31
C LEU A 335 13.32 -3.17 27.31
N LYS A 336 14.29 -2.27 27.44
CA LYS A 336 14.22 -1.09 28.32
C LYS A 336 13.04 -0.19 27.95
N TYR A 337 12.90 0.15 26.66
CA TYR A 337 11.86 1.06 26.19
C TYR A 337 10.49 0.38 26.02
N ALA A 338 10.43 -0.94 25.83
CA ALA A 338 9.18 -1.69 25.79
C ALA A 338 8.54 -1.88 27.18
N ALA A 339 9.33 -1.87 28.25
CA ALA A 339 8.83 -2.15 29.60
C ALA A 339 7.69 -1.22 30.07
N PRO A 340 7.74 0.12 29.89
CA PRO A 340 6.62 1.00 30.22
C PRO A 340 5.35 0.70 29.42
N HIS A 341 5.47 0.35 28.14
CA HIS A 341 4.32 -0.01 27.31
C HIS A 341 3.72 -1.36 27.72
N LYS A 342 4.56 -2.33 28.13
CA LYS A 342 4.11 -3.60 28.70
C LYS A 342 3.36 -3.39 30.03
N GLN A 343 3.86 -2.54 30.91
CA GLN A 343 3.19 -2.19 32.16
C GLN A 343 1.81 -1.54 31.93
N LYS A 344 1.69 -0.71 30.89
CA LYS A 344 0.42 -0.08 30.48
C LYS A 344 -0.51 -1.02 29.71
N GLN A 345 -0.09 -2.27 29.46
CA GLN A 345 -0.77 -3.27 28.63
C GLN A 345 -1.01 -2.77 27.19
N LEU A 346 -0.05 -2.01 26.65
CA LEU A 346 -0.06 -1.57 25.25
C LEU A 346 0.73 -2.56 24.37
N LEU A 347 1.80 -3.14 24.93
CA LEU A 347 2.53 -4.26 24.35
C LEU A 347 2.32 -5.52 25.19
N GLU A 348 2.33 -6.66 24.53
CA GLU A 348 2.41 -7.98 25.16
C GLU A 348 3.55 -8.78 24.55
N GLU A 349 4.14 -9.66 25.35
CA GLU A 349 5.21 -10.55 24.92
C GLU A 349 4.68 -11.98 24.95
N ARG A 350 4.88 -12.71 23.84
CA ARG A 350 4.56 -14.12 23.70
C ARG A 350 5.75 -14.81 23.05
N ASP A 351 6.33 -15.78 23.74
CA ASP A 351 7.46 -16.59 23.24
C ASP A 351 8.63 -15.76 22.67
N GLY A 352 8.99 -14.65 23.36
CA GLY A 352 10.08 -13.76 22.95
C GLY A 352 9.73 -12.81 21.79
N VAL A 353 8.45 -12.72 21.42
CA VAL A 353 7.94 -11.84 20.38
C VAL A 353 6.96 -10.81 20.97
N PHE A 354 7.24 -9.53 20.72
CA PHE A 354 6.44 -8.41 21.20
C PHE A 354 5.37 -8.02 20.18
N HIS A 355 4.14 -7.90 20.65
CA HIS A 355 2.98 -7.55 19.84
C HIS A 355 2.28 -6.34 20.43
N ILE A 356 1.72 -5.51 19.55
CA ILE A 356 0.77 -4.48 19.98
C ILE A 356 -0.54 -5.15 20.36
N THR A 357 -1.02 -4.85 21.57
CA THR A 357 -2.32 -5.29 22.07
C THR A 357 -3.46 -4.53 21.40
N ALA A 358 -4.71 -4.99 21.55
CA ALA A 358 -5.88 -4.25 21.09
C ALA A 358 -5.93 -2.81 21.64
N LYS A 359 -5.53 -2.61 22.90
CA LYS A 359 -5.47 -1.30 23.57
C LYS A 359 -4.39 -0.38 22.98
N GLY A 360 -3.26 -0.96 22.55
CA GLY A 360 -2.14 -0.21 21.98
C GLY A 360 -2.29 0.08 20.49
N LYS A 361 -3.25 -0.55 19.79
CA LYS A 361 -3.27 -0.59 18.32
C LYS A 361 -3.35 0.81 17.70
N PHE A 362 -4.31 1.63 18.12
CA PHE A 362 -4.47 2.99 17.62
C PHE A 362 -3.28 3.93 17.99
N LEU A 363 -2.39 3.50 18.90
CA LEU A 363 -1.21 4.24 19.33
C LEU A 363 0.10 3.66 18.75
N SER A 364 0.01 2.81 17.72
CA SER A 364 1.14 2.03 17.23
C SER A 364 2.34 2.87 16.84
N ASP A 365 2.11 4.00 16.19
CA ASP A 365 3.19 4.82 15.65
C ASP A 365 3.95 5.54 16.77
N GLY A 366 3.24 6.00 17.81
CA GLY A 366 3.85 6.56 19.01
C GLY A 366 4.63 5.51 19.82
N ILE A 367 4.08 4.30 19.94
CA ILE A 367 4.78 3.18 20.61
C ILE A 367 6.05 2.82 19.83
N ALA A 368 5.99 2.75 18.50
CA ALA A 368 7.16 2.46 17.68
C ALA A 368 8.24 3.55 17.84
N ALA A 369 7.85 4.82 17.80
CA ALA A 369 8.78 5.94 17.97
C ALA A 369 9.51 5.91 19.32
N ASP A 370 8.82 5.58 20.42
CA ASP A 370 9.42 5.44 21.75
C ASP A 370 10.47 4.31 21.82
N LEU A 371 10.41 3.33 20.91
CA LEU A 371 11.31 2.18 20.84
C LEU A 371 12.50 2.40 19.91
N PHE A 372 12.55 3.53 19.20
CA PHE A 372 13.63 3.84 18.28
C PHE A 372 14.96 4.03 19.02
N TYR A 373 16.01 3.59 18.36
CA TYR A 373 17.39 3.85 18.73
C TYR A 373 17.80 5.17 18.09
N LEU A 374 18.19 6.14 18.92
CA LEU A 374 18.67 7.45 18.50
C LEU A 374 20.12 7.56 18.96
N ASP A 375 21.02 7.82 18.00
CA ASP A 375 22.45 7.99 18.26
C ASP A 375 22.79 9.28 19.02
#